data_AF-U9SYF8-F1
#
_entry.id   AF-U9SYF8-F1
#
_cell.length_a   1.000
_cell.length_b   1.000
_cell.length_c   1.000
_cell.angle_alpha   90.00
_cell.angle_beta   90.00
_cell.angle_gamma   90.00
#
_symmetry.space_group_name_H-M   'P 1'
#
loop_
_entity.id
_entity.type
_entity.pdbx_description
1 polymer ?
#
loop_
_entity_poly.entity_id
_entity_poly.type
_entity_poly.pdbx_seq_one_letter_code
_entity_poly.pdbx_strand_id
1 'polypeptide(L)'
;PQLIVHLIKRCLDANPLNRPTANEIEEILNQWYREFSNLIELQKQIKEAEEINHSLPTSSIPSTNLGLTYETHSEAVYTSRLLNFNNLPEPKNSDDYYDERNDNIISEKFSESLQINISQLKISDAEETKNVEEMIE
;
A
#
# COMPACT_ATOMS: atom_id res chain seq x y z
N PRO A 1 11.61 -11.76 -4.15
CA PRO A 1 11.82 -12.24 -2.75
C PRO A 1 10.55 -12.86 -2.15
N GLN A 2 10.32 -14.16 -2.37
CA GLN A 2 9.06 -14.84 -2.01
C GLN A 2 8.69 -14.74 -0.52
N LEU A 3 9.67 -14.82 0.39
CA LEU A 3 9.42 -14.81 1.84
C LEU A 3 8.79 -13.48 2.27
N ILE A 4 9.37 -12.38 1.78
CA ILE A 4 8.89 -11.01 2.05
C ILE A 4 7.59 -10.74 1.30
N VAL A 5 7.49 -11.15 0.03
CA VAL A 5 6.29 -10.96 -0.80
C VAL A 5 5.08 -11.62 -0.15
N HIS A 6 5.22 -12.84 0.39
CA HIS A 6 4.12 -13.53 1.06
C HIS A 6 3.61 -12.76 2.29
N LEU A 7 4.53 -12.24 3.12
CA LEU A 7 4.16 -11.42 4.28
C LEU A 7 3.47 -10.12 3.85
N ILE A 8 4.00 -9.42 2.83
CA ILE A 8 3.40 -8.21 2.28
C ILE A 8 2.00 -8.49 1.75
N LYS A 9 1.80 -9.58 1.00
CA LYS A 9 0.46 -9.98 0.53
C LYS A 9 -0.49 -10.07 1.71
N ARG A 10 -0.19 -10.90 2.73
CA ARG A 10 -1.05 -11.03 3.92
C ARG A 10 -1.39 -9.67 4.57
N CYS A 11 -0.43 -8.76 4.68
CA CYS A 11 -0.67 -7.41 5.23
C CYS A 11 -1.63 -6.55 4.38
N LEU A 12 -1.65 -6.76 3.06
CA LEU A 12 -2.44 -5.99 2.10
C LEU A 12 -3.80 -6.62 1.76
N ASP A 13 -4.15 -7.76 2.36
CA ASP A 13 -5.40 -8.47 2.02
C ASP A 13 -6.63 -7.58 2.28
N ALA A 14 -7.54 -7.48 1.31
CA ALA A 14 -8.79 -6.78 1.44
C ALA A 14 -9.63 -7.25 2.64
N ASN A 15 -9.59 -8.55 2.96
CA ASN A 15 -10.27 -9.12 4.12
C ASN A 15 -9.44 -8.88 5.40
N PRO A 16 -9.94 -8.10 6.37
CA PRO A 16 -9.22 -7.84 7.62
C PRO A 16 -8.88 -9.10 8.42
N LEU A 17 -9.68 -10.17 8.30
CA LEU A 17 -9.43 -11.44 9.00
C LEU A 17 -8.19 -12.19 8.48
N ASN A 18 -7.75 -11.88 7.27
CA ASN A 18 -6.56 -12.47 6.67
C ASN A 18 -5.28 -11.68 7.00
N ARG A 19 -5.43 -10.45 7.51
CA ARG A 19 -4.30 -9.59 7.86
C ARG A 19 -3.69 -10.03 9.19
N PRO A 20 -2.36 -10.16 9.26
CA PRO A 20 -1.69 -10.37 10.53
C PRO A 20 -1.78 -9.10 11.38
N THR A 21 -1.92 -9.30 12.68
CA THR A 21 -1.75 -8.27 13.69
C THR A 21 -0.28 -7.83 13.78
N ALA A 22 -0.03 -6.67 14.40
CA ALA A 22 1.32 -6.19 14.61
C ALA A 22 2.19 -7.20 15.40
N ASN A 23 1.60 -7.88 16.40
CA ASN A 23 2.29 -8.89 17.19
C ASN A 23 2.67 -10.12 16.35
N GLU A 24 1.76 -10.62 15.50
CA GLU A 24 2.07 -11.74 14.60
C GLU A 24 3.19 -11.38 13.61
N ILE A 25 3.21 -10.15 13.10
CA ILE A 25 4.30 -9.67 12.24
C ILE A 25 5.62 -9.67 13.01
N GLU A 26 5.64 -9.16 14.24
CA GLU A 26 6.83 -9.16 15.09
C GLU A 26 7.35 -10.58 15.35
N GLU A 27 6.46 -11.53 15.64
CA GLU A 27 6.82 -12.94 15.85
C GLU A 27 7.43 -13.56 14.59
N ILE A 28 6.83 -13.33 13.42
CA ILE A 28 7.34 -13.82 12.13
C ILE A 28 8.75 -13.27 11.86
N LEU A 29 8.95 -11.95 12.03
CA LEU A 29 10.25 -11.31 11.82
C LEU A 29 11.31 -11.81 12.81
N ASN A 30 10.93 -11.97 14.08
CA ASN A 30 11.80 -12.55 15.10
C ASN A 30 12.18 -13.99 14.79
N GLN A 31 11.25 -14.79 14.27
CA GLN A 31 11.51 -16.15 13.83
C GLN A 31 12.50 -16.17 12.67
N TRP A 32 12.33 -15.31 11.66
CA TRP A 32 13.29 -15.22 10.55
C TRP A 32 14.70 -14.85 11.01
N TYR A 33 14.81 -13.99 12.02
CA TYR A 33 16.09 -13.61 12.60
C TYR A 33 16.75 -14.74 13.40
N ARG A 34 15.97 -15.54 14.13
CA ARG A 34 16.48 -16.60 15.02
C ARG A 34 16.74 -17.93 14.31
N GLU A 35 15.91 -18.28 13.33
CA GLU A 35 15.99 -19.55 12.60
C GLU A 35 17.05 -19.45 11.49
N PHE A 36 18.11 -20.26 11.61
CA PHE A 36 19.23 -20.25 10.66
C PHE A 36 18.79 -20.54 9.22
N SER A 37 17.81 -21.44 9.03
CA SER A 37 17.27 -21.77 7.71
C SER A 37 16.54 -20.59 7.05
N ASN A 38 15.75 -19.84 7.84
CA ASN A 38 15.03 -18.66 7.33
C ASN A 38 16.01 -17.52 7.00
N LEU A 39 17.05 -17.35 7.84
CA LEU A 39 18.10 -16.36 7.59
C LEU A 39 18.84 -16.64 6.27
N ILE A 40 19.18 -17.90 5.99
CA ILE A 40 19.81 -18.30 4.72
C ILE A 40 18.90 -17.98 3.54
N GLU A 41 17.63 -18.37 3.61
CA GLU A 41 16.67 -18.12 2.53
C GLU A 41 16.47 -16.63 2.29
N LEU A 42 16.37 -15.83 3.36
CA LEU A 42 16.28 -14.38 3.28
C LEU A 42 17.52 -13.78 2.62
N GLN A 43 18.73 -14.18 3.04
CA GLN A 43 19.98 -13.72 2.45
C GLN A 43 20.09 -14.07 0.97
N LYS A 44 19.67 -15.29 0.59
CA LYS A 44 19.63 -15.74 -0.80
C LYS A 44 18.68 -14.85 -1.62
N GLN A 45 17.47 -14.61 -1.14
CA GLN A 45 16.49 -13.77 -1.83
C GLN A 45 16.93 -12.30 -1.95
N ILE A 46 17.65 -11.77 -0.94
CA ILE A 46 18.25 -10.44 -1.00
C ILE A 46 19.30 -10.38 -2.10
N LYS A 47 20.22 -11.36 -2.13
CA LYS A 47 21.29 -11.43 -3.13
C LYS A 47 20.74 -11.52 -4.56
N GLU A 48 19.74 -12.38 -4.79
CA GLU A 48 19.08 -12.49 -6.11
C GLU A 48 18.44 -11.16 -6.54
N ALA A 49 17.81 -10.43 -5.62
CA ALA A 49 17.23 -9.12 -5.92
C ALA A 49 18.30 -8.07 -6.23
N GLU A 50 19.43 -8.07 -5.50
CA GLU A 50 20.57 -7.20 -5.78
C GLU A 50 21.17 -7.48 -7.16
N GLU A 51 21.36 -8.75 -7.53
CA GLU A 51 21.85 -9.15 -8.86
C GLU A 51 20.94 -8.63 -9.98
N ILE A 52 19.62 -8.75 -9.82
CA ILE A 52 18.63 -8.19 -10.75
C ILE A 52 18.77 -6.66 -10.82
N ASN A 53 18.82 -5.97 -9.68
CA ASN A 53 18.95 -4.52 -9.62
C ASN A 53 20.24 -4.01 -10.29
N HIS A 54 21.34 -4.75 -10.16
CA HIS A 54 22.60 -4.44 -10.83
C HIS A 54 22.58 -4.72 -12.34
N SER A 55 21.78 -5.70 -12.79
CA SER A 55 21.65 -6.06 -14.21
C SER A 55 20.75 -5.11 -15.01
N LEU A 56 19.88 -4.37 -14.33
CA LEU A 56 19.03 -3.36 -14.94
C LEU A 56 19.86 -2.12 -15.33
N PRO A 57 19.66 -1.55 -16.53
CA PRO A 57 20.36 -0.34 -16.92
C PRO A 57 20.07 0.79 -15.92
N THR A 58 21.07 1.58 -15.55
CA THR A 58 20.97 2.64 -14.52
C THR A 58 19.85 3.66 -14.81
N SER A 59 19.36 3.71 -16.06
CA SER A 59 18.22 4.54 -16.49
C SER A 59 16.83 4.00 -16.11
N SER A 60 16.69 2.74 -15.65
CA SER A 60 15.41 2.18 -15.20
C SER A 60 15.23 2.21 -13.68
N ILE A 61 16.27 2.56 -12.92
CA ILE A 61 16.15 2.83 -11.49
C ILE A 61 15.86 4.33 -11.37
N PRO A 62 14.68 4.76 -10.86
CA PRO A 62 14.49 6.16 -10.50
C PRO A 62 15.58 6.49 -9.49
N SER A 63 16.54 7.32 -9.91
CA SER A 63 17.63 7.72 -9.05
C SER A 63 17.01 8.40 -7.83
N THR A 64 17.18 7.83 -6.64
CA THR A 64 16.73 8.39 -5.35
C THR A 64 17.47 9.68 -4.98
N ASN A 65 18.24 10.27 -5.90
CA ASN A 65 18.52 11.70 -5.90
C ASN A 65 17.20 12.44 -6.13
N LEU A 66 16.44 12.61 -5.04
CA LEU A 66 15.29 13.50 -4.91
C LEU A 66 15.72 14.96 -5.13
N GLY A 67 16.11 15.29 -6.36
CA GLY A 67 15.82 16.60 -6.94
C GLY A 67 14.34 16.65 -7.31
N LEU A 68 13.44 16.28 -6.37
CA LEU A 68 12.01 16.46 -6.56
C LEU A 68 11.75 17.96 -6.44
N THR A 69 11.79 18.64 -7.59
CA THR A 69 11.05 19.88 -7.74
C THR A 69 9.58 19.51 -7.65
N TYR A 70 9.02 19.57 -6.45
CA TYR A 70 7.60 19.34 -6.24
C TYR A 70 6.84 20.51 -6.85
N GLU A 71 6.43 20.37 -8.09
CA GLU A 71 5.40 21.23 -8.66
C GLU A 71 4.08 20.86 -7.99
N THR A 72 3.50 21.82 -7.28
CA THR A 72 2.18 21.65 -6.69
C THR A 72 1.14 21.90 -7.77
N HIS A 73 0.14 21.02 -7.87
CA HIS A 73 -0.99 21.27 -8.77
C HIS A 73 -1.89 22.32 -8.13
N SER A 74 -2.29 23.35 -8.88
CA SER A 74 -3.08 24.47 -8.34
C SER A 74 -4.43 24.06 -7.74
N GLU A 75 -4.95 22.90 -8.15
CA GLU A 75 -6.23 22.34 -7.67
C GLU A 75 -6.06 21.31 -6.54
N ALA A 76 -4.82 20.94 -6.20
CA ALA A 76 -4.56 19.99 -5.12
C ALA A 76 -4.59 20.69 -3.76
N VAL A 77 -5.32 20.13 -2.80
CA VAL A 77 -5.27 20.59 -1.40
C VAL A 77 -4.31 19.69 -0.63
N TYR A 78 -3.28 20.33 -0.06
CA TYR A 78 -2.20 19.69 0.69
C TYR A 78 -2.38 19.74 2.21
N THR A 79 -3.51 20.28 2.67
CA THR A 79 -3.93 20.27 4.08
C THR A 79 -4.82 19.07 4.37
N SER A 80 -4.92 18.69 5.64
CA SER A 80 -5.85 17.65 6.08
C SER A 80 -7.30 18.08 5.82
N ARG A 81 -8.13 17.13 5.38
CA ARG A 81 -9.57 17.31 5.21
C ARG A 81 -10.30 16.01 5.52
N LEU A 82 -11.55 16.10 5.94
CA LEU A 82 -12.40 14.94 6.15
C LEU A 82 -12.78 14.34 4.79
N LEU A 83 -12.63 13.03 4.65
CA LEU A 83 -13.08 12.29 3.47
C LEU A 83 -14.43 11.65 3.78
N ASN A 84 -15.38 11.76 2.86
CA ASN A 84 -16.67 11.09 2.97
C ASN A 84 -16.56 9.66 2.42
N PHE A 85 -16.76 8.67 3.31
CA PHE A 85 -16.63 7.25 2.99
C PHE A 85 -17.96 6.55 2.67
N ASN A 86 -19.09 7.26 2.70
CA ASN A 86 -20.43 6.64 2.65
C ASN A 86 -20.73 5.88 1.35
N ASN A 87 -20.03 6.17 0.26
CA ASN A 87 -20.26 5.57 -1.07
C ASN A 87 -19.02 4.89 -1.65
N LEU A 88 -18.07 4.45 -0.81
CA LEU A 88 -16.92 3.71 -1.30
C LEU A 88 -17.30 2.26 -1.66
N PRO A 89 -16.70 1.68 -2.71
CA PRO A 89 -16.82 0.27 -2.97
C PRO A 89 -16.18 -0.54 -1.84
N GLU A 90 -16.63 -1.78 -1.67
CA GLU A 90 -15.99 -2.70 -0.74
C GLU A 90 -14.54 -2.98 -1.17
N PRO A 91 -13.60 -3.11 -0.23
CA PRO A 91 -12.24 -3.54 -0.53
C PRO A 91 -12.26 -4.89 -1.24
N LYS A 92 -11.57 -4.99 -2.37
CA LYS A 92 -11.45 -6.24 -3.14
C LYS A 92 -10.01 -6.44 -3.59
N ASN A 93 -9.50 -7.66 -3.41
CA ASN A 93 -8.22 -8.08 -3.97
C ASN A 93 -8.32 -8.25 -5.50
N SER A 94 -7.18 -8.30 -6.20
CA SER A 94 -7.15 -8.69 -7.60
C SER A 94 -7.65 -10.12 -7.80
N ASP A 95 -8.18 -10.43 -8.99
CA ASP A 95 -8.72 -11.77 -9.27
C ASP A 95 -7.64 -12.87 -9.20
N ASP A 96 -6.37 -12.52 -9.42
CA ASP A 96 -5.21 -13.40 -9.36
C ASP A 96 -4.42 -13.30 -8.05
N TYR A 97 -4.93 -12.58 -7.06
CA TYR A 97 -4.22 -12.28 -5.81
C TYR A 97 -3.76 -13.53 -5.05
N TYR A 98 -4.63 -14.56 -5.03
CA TYR A 98 -4.38 -15.85 -4.39
C TYR A 98 -3.68 -16.88 -5.29
N ASP A 99 -3.26 -16.51 -6.52
CA ASP A 99 -2.39 -17.39 -7.31
C ASP A 99 -0.98 -17.36 -6.70
N GLU A 100 -0.58 -18.49 -6.09
CA GLU A 100 0.73 -18.67 -5.48
C GLU A 100 1.89 -18.61 -6.49
N ARG A 101 1.60 -18.72 -7.80
CA ARG A 101 2.60 -18.54 -8.85
C ARG A 101 2.81 -17.07 -9.22
N ASN A 102 1.95 -16.18 -8.72
CA ASN A 102 2.04 -14.76 -8.99
C ASN A 102 2.73 -14.04 -7.82
N ASP A 103 4.04 -13.86 -7.92
CA ASP A 103 4.81 -13.12 -6.91
C ASP A 103 4.66 -11.59 -7.05
N ASN A 104 3.93 -11.10 -8.06
CA ASN A 104 3.69 -9.66 -8.21
C ASN A 104 2.62 -9.20 -7.23
N ILE A 105 2.99 -8.24 -6.37
CA ILE A 105 2.06 -7.57 -5.44
C ILE A 105 1.02 -6.75 -6.20
N ILE A 106 1.40 -6.22 -7.37
CA ILE A 106 0.54 -5.47 -8.27
C ILE A 106 0.44 -6.27 -9.56
N SER A 107 -0.71 -6.91 -9.79
CA SER A 107 -1.00 -7.52 -11.09
C SER A 107 -1.27 -6.44 -12.12
N GLU A 108 -0.78 -6.60 -13.36
CA GLU A 108 -1.15 -5.72 -14.48
C GLU A 108 -2.67 -5.63 -14.66
N LYS A 109 -3.39 -6.73 -14.38
CA LYS A 109 -4.86 -6.78 -14.43
C LYS A 109 -5.54 -5.93 -13.35
N PHE A 110 -4.87 -5.69 -12.23
CA PHE A 110 -5.40 -4.88 -11.14
C PHE A 110 -5.30 -3.38 -11.44
N SER A 111 -4.32 -2.96 -12.24
CA SER A 111 -4.12 -1.56 -12.64
C SER A 111 -5.35 -0.97 -13.35
N GLU A 112 -6.04 -1.76 -14.16
CA GLU A 112 -7.27 -1.36 -14.85
C GLU A 112 -8.46 -1.17 -13.89
N SER A 113 -8.49 -1.90 -12.78
CA SER A 113 -9.57 -1.85 -11.78
C SER A 113 -9.44 -0.71 -10.75
N LEU A 114 -8.29 -0.05 -10.70
CA LEU A 114 -7.98 1.05 -9.76
C LEU A 114 -8.52 2.42 -10.20
N GLN A 115 -9.32 2.49 -11.27
CA GLN A 115 -9.96 3.72 -11.73
C GLN A 115 -11.06 4.17 -10.75
N ILE A 116 -10.66 4.82 -9.66
CA ILE A 116 -11.57 5.48 -8.74
C ILE A 116 -12.04 6.78 -9.41
N ASN A 117 -13.34 6.92 -9.62
CA ASN A 117 -13.92 8.18 -10.07
C ASN A 117 -13.98 9.16 -8.89
N ILE A 118 -12.88 9.90 -8.69
CA ILE A 118 -12.70 10.87 -7.60
C ILE A 118 -13.78 11.96 -7.66
N SER A 119 -14.33 12.27 -8.84
CA SER A 119 -15.41 13.25 -9.03
C SER A 119 -16.73 12.85 -8.34
N GLN A 120 -16.90 11.57 -7.97
CA GLN A 120 -18.07 11.10 -7.21
C GLN A 120 -17.89 11.21 -5.69
N LEU A 121 -16.68 11.48 -5.20
CA LEU A 121 -16.44 11.70 -3.78
C LEU A 121 -16.97 13.09 -3.42
N LYS A 122 -18.04 13.15 -2.61
CA LYS A 122 -18.50 14.40 -2.01
C LYS A 122 -17.47 14.87 -1.00
N ILE A 123 -16.57 15.75 -1.42
CA ILE A 123 -15.66 16.45 -0.52
C ILE A 123 -16.48 17.58 0.10
N SER A 124 -16.86 17.44 1.36
CA SER A 124 -17.47 18.53 2.11
C SER A 124 -16.40 19.56 2.42
N ASP A 125 -16.55 20.78 1.91
CA ASP A 125 -15.76 21.91 2.39
C ASP A 125 -16.08 22.11 3.88
N ALA A 126 -15.04 22.35 4.68
CA ALA A 126 -15.12 22.44 6.14
C ALA A 126 -15.87 23.71 6.64
N GLU A 127 -16.88 24.19 5.91
CA GLU A 127 -17.65 25.39 6.24
C GLU A 127 -19.14 25.11 6.55
N GLU A 128 -19.55 23.86 6.78
CA GLU A 128 -20.86 23.56 7.40
C GLU A 128 -20.73 23.38 8.92
N THR A 129 -20.25 24.42 9.61
CA THR A 129 -20.66 24.68 10.99
C THR A 129 -21.47 25.97 11.01
N LYS A 130 -22.75 25.86 10.62
CA LYS A 130 -23.76 26.84 11.02
C LYS A 130 -24.99 26.13 11.57
N ASN A 131 -25.31 26.54 12.80
CA ASN A 131 -26.59 26.43 13.49
C ASN A 131 -26.82 25.19 14.36
N VAL A 132 -26.19 25.16 15.54
CA VAL A 132 -26.83 24.68 16.77
C VAL A 132 -26.55 25.68 17.89
N GLU A 133 -27.10 26.89 17.76
CA GLU A 133 -27.36 27.79 18.90
C GLU A 133 -28.87 28.00 18.97
N GLU A 134 -29.59 26.93 19.33
CA GLU A 134 -30.92 27.05 19.92
C GLU A 134 -31.06 25.95 20.98
N MET A 135 -30.61 26.30 22.19
CA MET A 135 -31.02 25.80 23.51
C MET A 135 -29.87 26.04 24.49
N ILE A 136 -29.95 27.13 25.25
CA ILE A 136 -29.88 27.16 26.71
C ILE A 136 -30.28 28.59 27.15
N GLU A 137 -31.42 28.64 27.84
CA GLU A 137 -32.03 29.72 28.64
C GLU A 137 -32.46 31.04 27.99
#